data_AF-B0LUB5-F1
#
_entry.id   AF-B0LUB5-F1
#
_cell.length_a   1.000
_cell.length_b   1.000
_cell.length_c   1.000
_cell.angle_alpha   90.00
_cell.angle_beta   90.00
_cell.angle_gamma   90.00
#
_symmetry.space_group_name_H-M   'P 1'
#
loop_
_entity.id
_entity.type
_entity.pdbx_description
1 polymer ?
#
loop_
_entity_poly.entity_id
_entity_poly.type
_entity_poly.pdbx_seq_one_letter_code
_entity_poly.pdbx_strand_id
1 'polypeptide(L)'
;MGIGAQPAQWEAALGTDYLDTQDADLLRRDYGLVELSFQKDNDAWPCFGVSLQVHRLTQDTESDVPAPLRDTYGKFAPTVRFEQLAAAIARLGYTVEPEPDAAGTSDDIRRHRVTESGVRIFVRTPEGPQQTDEVWSLSMSPAWWRNTG
;
A
#
# COMPACT_ATOMS: atom_id res chain seq x y z
N MET A 1 -1.74 12.21 -8.87
CA MET A 1 -0.43 11.83 -8.29
C MET A 1 -0.35 10.31 -8.23
N GLY A 2 0.79 9.71 -8.53
CA GLY A 2 0.91 8.25 -8.67
C GLY A 2 2.26 7.81 -9.23
N ILE A 3 2.28 6.64 -9.86
CA ILE A 3 3.47 6.10 -10.54
C ILE A 3 4.03 7.12 -11.55
N GLY A 4 5.36 7.23 -11.60
CA GLY A 4 6.12 8.18 -12.42
C GLY A 4 6.36 9.54 -11.77
N ALA A 5 5.59 9.90 -10.73
CA ALA A 5 5.76 11.17 -10.04
C ALA A 5 7.09 11.23 -9.26
N GLN A 6 7.66 12.44 -9.17
CA GLN A 6 8.91 12.71 -8.47
C GLN A 6 8.70 12.91 -6.96
N PRO A 7 9.74 12.77 -6.12
CA PRO A 7 9.62 12.94 -4.67
C PRO A 7 9.03 14.30 -4.27
N ALA A 8 9.46 15.38 -4.92
CA ALA A 8 8.97 16.74 -4.65
C ALA A 8 7.46 16.91 -4.92
N GLN A 9 6.91 16.18 -5.90
CA GLN A 9 5.48 16.25 -6.18
C GLN A 9 4.67 15.52 -5.10
N TRP A 10 5.20 14.43 -4.53
CA TRP A 10 4.59 13.74 -3.40
C TRP A 10 4.68 14.55 -2.11
N GLU A 11 5.82 15.19 -1.85
CA GLU A 11 6.02 16.11 -0.73
C GLU A 11 5.04 17.29 -0.78
N ALA A 12 4.84 17.89 -1.96
CA ALA A 12 3.84 18.94 -2.13
C ALA A 12 2.41 18.48 -1.83
N ALA A 13 2.11 17.18 -1.95
CA ALA A 13 0.78 16.62 -1.74
C ALA A 13 0.57 16.09 -0.30
N LEU A 14 1.60 15.51 0.32
CA LEU A 14 1.51 14.82 1.61
C LEU A 14 2.20 15.57 2.76
N GLY A 15 2.97 16.61 2.44
CA GLY A 15 3.76 17.38 3.38
C GLY A 15 5.22 16.92 3.46
N THR A 16 5.96 17.48 4.41
CA THR A 16 7.39 17.23 4.60
C THR A 16 7.69 16.23 5.72
N ASP A 17 6.65 15.67 6.35
CA ASP A 17 6.77 14.72 7.46
C ASP A 17 6.91 13.31 6.91
N TYR A 18 8.14 12.94 6.53
CA TYR A 18 8.48 11.64 6.00
C TYR A 18 9.88 11.20 6.44
N LEU A 19 10.11 9.89 6.35
CA LEU A 19 11.42 9.27 6.53
C LEU A 19 11.91 8.70 5.21
N ASP A 20 13.06 9.19 4.74
CA ASP A 20 13.72 8.67 3.55
C ASP A 20 14.75 7.59 3.95
N THR A 21 14.68 6.44 3.29
CA THR A 21 15.71 5.40 3.31
C THR A 21 16.21 5.21 1.89
N GLN A 22 17.46 5.56 1.62
CA GLN A 22 18.08 5.38 0.31
C GLN A 22 19.09 4.24 0.34
N ASP A 23 19.02 3.36 -0.67
CA ASP A 23 19.98 2.30 -0.92
C ASP A 23 20.32 2.27 -2.42
N ALA A 24 21.56 2.63 -2.76
CA ALA A 24 22.03 2.82 -4.13
C ALA A 24 21.06 3.69 -4.97
N ASP A 25 20.45 3.09 -5.99
CA ASP A 25 19.51 3.72 -6.91
C ASP A 25 18.03 3.51 -6.49
N LEU A 26 17.78 3.11 -5.24
CA LEU A 26 16.45 2.97 -4.67
C LEU A 26 16.26 3.96 -3.53
N LEU A 27 15.12 4.62 -3.53
CA LEU A 27 14.69 5.51 -2.46
C LEU A 27 13.31 5.06 -1.99
N ARG A 28 13.20 4.79 -0.69
CA ARG A 28 11.93 4.56 -0.01
C ARG A 28 11.60 5.80 0.81
N ARG A 29 10.42 6.37 0.59
CA ARG A 29 9.88 7.48 1.39
C ARG A 29 8.67 7.00 2.17
N ASP A 30 8.74 7.10 3.49
CA ASP A 30 7.73 6.60 4.41
C ASP A 30 7.03 7.77 5.11
N TYR A 31 5.72 7.91 4.88
CA TYR A 31 4.83 8.89 5.51
C TYR A 31 3.94 8.26 6.61
N GLY A 32 4.31 7.09 7.14
CA GLY A 32 3.47 6.29 8.04
C GLY A 32 2.52 5.39 7.25
N LEU A 33 1.32 5.87 6.92
CA LEU A 33 0.30 5.11 6.20
C LEU A 33 0.70 4.92 4.73
N VAL A 34 1.36 5.91 4.13
CA VAL A 34 1.76 5.87 2.71
C VAL A 34 3.26 5.65 2.62
N GLU A 35 3.66 4.55 1.98
CA GLU A 35 5.06 4.31 1.64
C GLU A 35 5.23 4.32 0.12
N LEU A 36 6.23 5.07 -0.34
CA LEU A 36 6.56 5.27 -1.75
C LEU A 36 7.92 4.67 -2.06
N SER A 37 8.04 4.05 -3.23
CA SER A 37 9.30 3.53 -3.75
C SER A 37 9.65 4.25 -5.05
N PHE A 38 10.86 4.79 -5.10
CA PHE A 38 11.44 5.47 -6.24
C PHE A 38 12.70 4.74 -6.69
N GLN A 39 12.93 4.73 -8.00
CA GLN A 39 14.13 4.18 -8.58
C GLN A 39 14.80 5.27 -9.40
N LYS A 40 16.11 5.44 -9.20
CA LYS A 40 16.88 6.43 -9.95
C LYS A 40 16.89 6.06 -11.43
N ASP A 41 16.57 7.04 -12.26
CA ASP A 41 16.69 6.97 -13.71
C ASP A 41 17.35 8.27 -14.18
N ASN A 42 18.65 8.20 -14.48
CA ASN A 42 19.51 9.37 -14.71
C ASN A 42 19.45 10.35 -13.52
N ASP A 43 19.01 11.58 -13.75
CA ASP A 43 18.86 12.63 -12.73
C ASP A 43 17.44 12.67 -12.12
N ALA A 44 16.56 11.74 -12.50
CA ALA A 44 15.19 11.64 -12.00
C ALA A 44 15.01 10.49 -11.01
N TRP A 45 13.98 10.59 -10.18
CA TRP A 45 13.54 9.56 -9.25
C TRP A 45 12.05 9.27 -9.48
N PRO A 46 11.67 8.64 -10.60
CA PRO A 46 10.27 8.26 -10.82
C PRO A 46 9.78 7.28 -9.74
N CYS A 47 8.62 7.57 -9.17
CA CYS A 47 7.90 6.66 -8.29
C CYS A 47 7.53 5.39 -9.06
N PHE A 48 7.98 4.22 -8.63
CA PHE A 48 7.59 2.95 -9.23
C PHE A 48 6.70 2.10 -8.32
N GLY A 49 6.59 2.45 -7.03
CA GLY A 49 5.76 1.74 -6.07
C GLY A 49 5.02 2.68 -5.14
N VAL A 50 3.76 2.37 -4.86
CA VAL A 50 2.94 3.02 -3.82
C VAL A 50 2.32 1.94 -2.96
N SER A 51 2.38 2.09 -1.65
CA SER A 51 1.74 1.17 -0.72
C SER A 51 1.06 1.88 0.44
N LEU A 52 -0.04 1.29 0.89
CA LEU A 52 -0.78 1.69 2.07
C LEU A 52 -0.51 0.66 3.19
N GLN A 53 0.13 1.10 4.26
CA GLN A 53 0.54 0.29 5.40
C GLN A 53 -0.58 0.25 6.46
N VAL A 54 -1.71 -0.36 6.11
CA VAL A 54 -2.95 -0.36 6.93
C VAL A 54 -2.73 -0.87 8.35
N HIS A 55 -1.87 -1.86 8.53
CA HIS A 55 -1.56 -2.43 9.85
C HIS A 55 -1.01 -1.40 10.86
N ARG A 56 -0.38 -0.31 10.40
CA ARG A 56 0.16 0.74 11.27
C ARG A 56 -0.94 1.55 11.96
N LEU A 57 -2.13 1.63 11.35
CA LEU A 57 -3.29 2.31 11.94
C LEU A 57 -3.73 1.70 13.29
N THR A 58 -3.31 0.48 13.61
CA THR A 58 -3.57 -0.13 14.93
C THR A 58 -2.74 0.49 16.05
N GLN A 59 -1.61 1.14 15.73
CA GLN A 59 -0.65 1.66 16.70
C GLN A 59 -0.92 3.14 17.01
N ASP A 60 -0.96 3.99 15.99
CA ASP A 60 -1.25 5.42 16.17
C ASP A 60 -1.83 6.07 14.88
N THR A 61 -3.15 6.15 14.80
CA THR A 61 -3.83 6.78 13.65
C THR A 61 -3.56 8.28 13.50
N GLU A 62 -3.13 8.99 14.55
CA GLU A 62 -2.84 10.43 14.46
C GLU A 62 -1.42 10.70 13.99
N SER A 63 -0.44 9.92 14.41
CA SER A 63 0.93 10.08 13.91
C SER A 63 1.15 9.41 12.56
N ASP A 64 0.50 8.28 12.29
CA ASP A 64 0.77 7.50 11.08
C ASP A 64 0.00 7.98 9.85
N VAL A 65 -0.92 8.95 9.96
CA VAL A 65 -1.67 9.45 8.80
C VAL A 65 -1.26 10.88 8.46
N PRO A 66 -0.73 11.13 7.25
CA PRO A 66 -0.40 12.48 6.79
C PRO A 66 -1.56 13.45 6.97
N ALA A 67 -1.29 14.64 7.50
CA ALA A 67 -2.31 15.65 7.77
C ALA A 67 -3.21 15.94 6.54
N PRO A 68 -2.68 16.09 5.31
CA PRO A 68 -3.52 16.30 4.13
C PRO A 68 -4.54 15.18 3.86
N LEU A 69 -4.19 13.93 4.20
CA LEU A 69 -5.11 12.79 4.05
C LEU A 69 -6.21 12.82 5.12
N ARG A 70 -5.88 13.19 6.36
CA ARG A 70 -6.88 13.36 7.43
C ARG A 70 -7.82 14.51 7.14
N ASP A 71 -7.31 15.62 6.62
CA ASP A 71 -8.13 16.78 6.27
C ASP A 71 -9.11 16.45 5.13
N THR A 72 -8.68 15.61 4.18
CA THR A 72 -9.49 15.22 3.01
C THR A 72 -10.51 14.11 3.33
N TYR A 73 -10.09 13.08 4.07
CA TYR A 73 -10.87 11.85 4.24
C TYR A 73 -11.43 11.66 5.66
N GLY A 74 -11.05 12.53 6.61
CA GLY A 74 -11.46 12.45 8.01
C GLY A 74 -10.71 11.36 8.79
N LYS A 75 -11.42 10.73 9.72
CA LYS A 75 -10.85 9.73 10.63
C LYS A 75 -10.65 8.38 9.91
N PHE A 76 -9.50 7.78 10.15
CA PHE A 76 -9.18 6.44 9.67
C PHE A 76 -9.51 5.41 10.74
N ALA A 77 -10.16 4.31 10.33
CA ALA A 77 -10.38 3.18 11.23
C ALA A 77 -9.05 2.44 11.49
N PRO A 78 -8.82 1.91 12.71
CA PRO A 78 -7.58 1.22 13.05
C PRO A 78 -7.40 -0.10 12.27
N THR A 79 -8.50 -0.74 11.85
CA THR A 79 -8.47 -1.94 11.01
C THR A 79 -9.54 -1.86 9.93
N VAL A 80 -9.32 -2.61 8.84
CA VAL A 80 -10.25 -2.75 7.72
C VAL A 80 -10.45 -4.22 7.44
N ARG A 81 -11.69 -4.71 7.48
CA ARG A 81 -12.00 -6.09 7.10
C ARG A 81 -11.86 -6.26 5.60
N PHE A 82 -11.25 -7.35 5.17
CA PHE A 82 -11.07 -7.66 3.75
C PHE A 82 -12.39 -7.68 2.98
N GLU A 83 -13.45 -8.27 3.56
CA GLU A 83 -14.78 -8.34 2.94
C GLU A 83 -15.36 -6.94 2.63
N GLN A 84 -15.11 -5.96 3.52
CA GLN A 84 -15.62 -4.60 3.35
C GLN A 84 -14.85 -3.88 2.23
N LEU A 85 -13.53 -4.07 2.17
CA LEU A 85 -12.70 -3.55 1.10
C LEU A 85 -13.08 -4.18 -0.25
N ALA A 86 -13.21 -5.51 -0.32
CA ALA A 86 -13.59 -6.23 -1.53
C ALA A 86 -14.97 -5.78 -2.05
N ALA A 87 -15.96 -5.60 -1.16
CA ALA A 87 -17.27 -5.09 -1.53
C ALA A 87 -17.23 -3.62 -2.00
N ALA A 88 -16.33 -2.79 -1.46
CA ALA A 88 -16.11 -1.43 -1.95
C ALA A 88 -15.49 -1.43 -3.36
N ILE A 89 -14.49 -2.27 -3.59
CA ILE A 89 -13.83 -2.45 -4.90
C ILE A 89 -14.84 -2.96 -5.95
N ALA A 90 -15.66 -3.95 -5.59
CA ALA A 90 -16.71 -4.46 -6.48
C ALA A 90 -17.74 -3.39 -6.88
N ARG A 91 -18.12 -2.50 -5.95
CA ARG A 91 -19.02 -1.36 -6.25
C ARG A 91 -18.40 -0.34 -7.21
N LEU A 92 -17.07 -0.30 -7.32
CA LEU A 92 -16.35 0.50 -8.32
C LEU A 92 -16.22 -0.23 -9.68
N GLY A 93 -16.75 -1.44 -9.80
CA GLY A 93 -16.71 -2.24 -11.04
C GLY A 93 -15.43 -3.06 -11.22
N TYR A 94 -14.65 -3.26 -10.16
CA TYR A 94 -13.40 -4.00 -10.18
C TYR A 94 -13.52 -5.37 -9.52
N THR A 95 -12.65 -6.30 -9.92
CA THR A 95 -12.68 -7.69 -9.44
C THR A 95 -11.48 -7.97 -8.54
N VAL A 96 -11.74 -8.56 -7.37
CA VAL A 96 -10.70 -9.04 -6.45
C VAL A 96 -10.59 -10.55 -6.56
N GLU A 97 -9.41 -11.05 -6.92
CA GLU A 97 -9.12 -12.47 -7.06
C GLU A 97 -7.99 -12.90 -6.12
N PRO A 98 -8.02 -14.12 -5.57
CA PRO A 98 -6.86 -14.70 -4.90
C PRO A 98 -5.65 -14.75 -5.86
N GLU A 99 -4.49 -14.33 -5.38
CA GLU A 99 -3.23 -14.42 -6.13
C GLU A 99 -2.25 -15.27 -5.32
N PRO A 100 -2.17 -16.59 -5.59
CA PRO A 100 -1.25 -17.47 -4.87
C PRO A 100 0.20 -17.00 -5.08
N ASP A 101 1.01 -17.11 -4.04
CA ASP A 101 2.43 -16.83 -4.16
C ASP A 101 3.17 -18.03 -4.73
N ALA A 102 3.89 -17.84 -5.85
CA ALA A 102 4.71 -18.90 -6.45
C ALA A 102 5.86 -19.32 -5.53
N ALA A 103 6.24 -18.46 -4.56
CA ALA A 103 7.27 -18.73 -3.57
C ALA A 103 6.74 -19.11 -2.18
N GLY A 104 5.40 -19.17 -2.00
CA GLY A 104 4.78 -19.37 -0.69
C GLY A 104 4.98 -18.17 0.23
N THR A 105 3.98 -17.28 0.29
CA THR A 105 3.89 -16.32 1.39
C THR A 105 3.94 -17.09 2.72
N SER A 106 4.46 -16.44 3.75
CA SER A 106 4.31 -16.91 5.13
C SER A 106 2.82 -17.22 5.40
N ASP A 107 2.54 -18.31 6.14
CA ASP A 107 1.19 -18.84 6.38
C ASP A 107 0.22 -17.79 7.00
N ASP A 108 0.77 -16.70 7.52
CA ASP A 108 0.07 -15.58 8.17
C ASP A 108 -0.41 -14.48 7.21
N ILE A 109 -0.04 -14.49 5.92
CA ILE A 109 -0.48 -13.48 4.94
C ILE A 109 -1.01 -14.13 3.65
N ARG A 110 -2.25 -13.81 3.31
CA ARG A 110 -2.86 -14.12 2.02
C ARG A 110 -2.80 -12.93 1.07
N ARG A 111 -2.61 -13.20 -0.21
CA ARG A 111 -2.50 -12.20 -1.25
C ARG A 111 -3.69 -12.29 -2.22
N HIS A 112 -4.22 -11.12 -2.56
CA HIS A 112 -5.23 -10.95 -3.59
C HIS A 112 -4.77 -9.89 -4.59
N ARG A 113 -5.29 -9.95 -5.81
CA ARG A 113 -5.07 -8.94 -6.85
C ARG A 113 -6.38 -8.29 -7.25
N VAL A 114 -6.33 -7.01 -7.61
CA VAL A 114 -7.39 -6.31 -8.33
C VAL A 114 -7.07 -6.39 -9.81
N THR A 115 -7.80 -7.23 -10.55
CA THR A 115 -7.43 -7.69 -11.90
C THR A 115 -7.21 -6.53 -12.89
N GLU A 116 -7.97 -5.45 -12.76
CA GLU A 116 -7.98 -4.34 -13.71
C GLU A 116 -7.01 -3.20 -13.34
N SER A 117 -6.46 -3.18 -12.13
CA SER A 117 -5.61 -2.06 -11.65
C SER A 117 -4.19 -2.47 -11.26
N GLY A 118 -3.91 -3.77 -11.17
CA GLY A 118 -2.60 -4.28 -10.76
C GLY A 118 -2.27 -4.03 -9.29
N VAL A 119 -3.26 -3.59 -8.50
CA VAL A 119 -3.15 -3.48 -7.03
C VAL A 119 -3.14 -4.87 -6.42
N ARG A 120 -2.23 -5.09 -5.48
CA ARG A 120 -2.21 -6.26 -4.59
C ARG A 120 -2.73 -5.87 -3.23
N ILE A 121 -3.52 -6.77 -2.64
CA ILE A 121 -4.06 -6.64 -1.29
C ILE A 121 -3.47 -7.78 -0.47
N PHE A 122 -2.83 -7.43 0.64
CA PHE A 122 -2.29 -8.36 1.60
C PHE A 122 -3.23 -8.41 2.79
N VAL A 123 -3.66 -9.62 3.15
CA VAL A 123 -4.65 -9.88 4.19
C VAL A 123 -4.02 -10.78 5.23
N ARG A 124 -4.09 -10.39 6.50
CA ARG A 124 -3.62 -11.24 7.59
C ARG A 124 -4.54 -12.45 7.75
N THR A 125 -3.96 -13.64 7.77
CA THR A 125 -4.65 -14.88 8.09
C THR A 125 -4.99 -14.87 9.58
N PRO A 126 -6.23 -15.15 9.97
CA PRO A 126 -6.64 -15.18 11.36
C PRO A 126 -5.98 -16.36 12.10
N GLU A 127 -5.31 -16.07 13.21
CA GLU A 127 -4.65 -17.04 14.09
C GLU A 127 -5.64 -17.60 15.14
N GLY A 128 -6.88 -17.87 14.73
CA GLY A 128 -7.90 -18.45 15.60
C GLY A 128 -9.34 -18.06 15.24
N PRO A 129 -10.34 -18.69 15.89
CA PRO A 129 -11.76 -18.55 15.54
C PRO A 129 -12.35 -17.15 15.82
N GLN A 130 -11.63 -16.29 16.54
CA GLN A 130 -12.08 -14.95 16.92
C GLN A 130 -11.44 -13.84 16.08
N GLN A 131 -10.44 -14.16 15.27
CA GLN A 131 -9.76 -13.17 14.44
C GLN A 131 -10.42 -13.12 13.06
N THR A 132 -10.58 -11.91 12.53
CA THR A 132 -11.15 -11.68 11.20
C THR A 132 -10.05 -11.40 10.19
N ASP A 133 -10.36 -11.67 8.92
CA ASP A 133 -9.50 -11.30 7.80
C ASP A 133 -9.34 -9.78 7.71
N GLU A 134 -8.22 -9.29 8.20
CA GLU A 134 -7.89 -7.86 8.21
C GLU A 134 -6.89 -7.52 7.12
N VAL A 135 -7.10 -6.38 6.47
CA VAL A 135 -6.18 -5.86 5.47
C VAL A 135 -4.91 -5.41 6.16
N TRP A 136 -3.80 -6.05 5.77
CA TRP A 136 -2.46 -5.71 6.26
C TRP A 136 -1.85 -4.54 5.50
N SER A 137 -1.93 -4.60 4.17
CA SER A 137 -1.48 -3.54 3.28
C SER A 137 -2.12 -3.64 1.90
N LEU A 138 -2.11 -2.54 1.16
CA LEU A 138 -2.37 -2.51 -0.28
C LEU A 138 -1.13 -2.01 -0.98
N SER A 139 -0.81 -2.54 -2.15
CA SER A 139 0.36 -2.07 -2.88
C SER A 139 0.15 -2.09 -4.39
N MET A 140 0.80 -1.15 -5.07
CA MET A 140 0.77 -1.01 -6.52
C MET A 140 2.18 -0.71 -7.00
N SER A 141 2.68 -1.52 -7.93
CA SER A 141 3.96 -1.29 -8.59
C SER A 141 4.02 -2.01 -9.92
N PRO A 142 4.24 -1.30 -11.03
CA PRO A 142 4.46 -1.93 -12.31
C PRO A 142 5.73 -2.78 -12.39
N ALA A 143 6.73 -2.46 -11.57
CA ALA A 143 7.99 -3.20 -11.54
C ALA A 143 7.81 -4.59 -10.88
N TRP A 144 6.92 -4.70 -9.89
CA TRP A 144 6.62 -5.98 -9.23
C TRP A 144 5.75 -6.92 -10.06
N TRP A 145 5.28 -6.48 -11.24
CA TRP A 145 4.55 -7.34 -12.19
C TRP A 145 5.48 -8.11 -13.14
N ARG A 146 6.78 -7.76 -13.22
CA ARG A 146 7.74 -8.39 -14.13
C ARG A 146 8.40 -9.66 -13.56
N ASN A 147 8.29 -9.91 -12.26
CA ASN A 147 8.88 -11.09 -11.60
C ASN A 147 7.92 -12.28 -11.46
N THR A 148 6.80 -12.28 -12.19
CA THR A 148 5.84 -13.41 -12.23
C THR A 148 5.69 -13.98 -13.64
N GLY A 149 6.79 -14.01 -14.41
CA GLY A 149 6.89 -14.66 -15.71
C GLY A 149 7.68 -15.96 -15.63
#